data_AF-A0AAD1SL83-F1
#
_entry.id   AF-A0AAD1SL83-F1
#
_cell.length_a   1.000
_cell.length_b   1.000
_cell.length_c   1.000
_cell.angle_alpha   90.00
_cell.angle_beta   90.00
_cell.angle_gamma   90.00
#
_symmetry.space_group_name_H-M   'P 1'
#
loop_
_entity.id
_entity.type
_entity.pdbx_description
1 polymer ?
#
loop_
_entity_poly.entity_id
_entity_poly.type
_entity_poly.pdbx_seq_one_letter_code
_entity_poly.pdbx_strand_id
1 'polypeptide(L)'
;MGSTSDVIREGSPLSEAEQKLAEEAKQRTLNILTDTLKKKDRLLVENSEDFNGRSSDKYIPLISPSLVQDLISELQKVTFMRCRGDINKTWHAYVYPRSNERIIYLCPPFWESTACLGINSRPKTIIHEVAHFLGYAHTIEKTMANQMDNHFNQRKLLPLTNYSIESAFADYMNHRGTYTNGSYSCCREKSRDSVCEQSVISFHLR
;
A
#
# COMPACT_ATOMS: atom_id res chain seq x y z
N MET A 1 -17.75 36.76 26.26
CA MET A 1 -17.46 36.83 24.82
C MET A 1 -16.41 35.78 24.51
N GLY A 2 -16.74 34.88 23.59
CA GLY A 2 -16.12 33.56 23.46
C GLY A 2 -14.64 33.62 23.15
N SER A 3 -13.86 32.90 23.97
CA SER A 3 -12.51 32.49 23.66
C SER A 3 -12.59 31.58 22.44
N THR A 4 -12.06 32.06 21.31
CA THR A 4 -11.81 31.25 20.12
C THR A 4 -10.83 30.16 20.53
N SER A 5 -11.35 28.95 20.76
CA SER A 5 -10.55 27.75 20.82
C SER A 5 -9.79 27.64 19.51
N ASP A 6 -8.48 27.94 19.56
CA ASP A 6 -7.55 27.64 18.49
C ASP A 6 -7.66 26.16 18.18
N VAL A 7 -8.37 25.83 17.09
CA VAL A 7 -8.37 24.48 16.53
C VAL A 7 -6.94 24.22 16.12
N ILE A 8 -6.23 23.40 16.89
CA ILE A 8 -4.91 22.89 16.51
C ILE A 8 -5.11 22.20 15.17
N ARG A 9 -4.67 22.86 14.08
CA ARG A 9 -4.74 22.27 12.75
C ARG A 9 -3.71 21.15 12.70
N GLU A 10 -4.18 19.91 12.67
CA GLU A 10 -3.37 18.69 12.59
C GLU A 10 -2.51 18.60 11.31
N GLY A 11 -2.70 19.54 10.37
CA GLY A 11 -1.91 19.73 9.18
C GLY A 11 -2.16 21.10 8.55
N SER A 12 -1.47 21.38 7.45
CA SER A 12 -1.69 22.60 6.65
C SER A 12 -2.11 22.25 5.22
N PRO A 13 -2.84 23.13 4.52
CA PRO A 13 -3.09 22.94 3.10
C PRO A 13 -1.80 22.74 2.30
N LEU A 14 -1.86 21.90 1.27
CA LEU A 14 -0.78 21.74 0.31
C LEU A 14 -0.62 23.00 -0.54
N SER A 15 0.61 23.30 -0.95
CA SER A 15 0.85 24.22 -2.07
C SER A 15 0.31 23.62 -3.37
N GLU A 16 0.13 24.44 -4.41
CA GLU A 16 -0.34 23.95 -5.72
C GLU A 16 0.58 22.86 -6.30
N ALA A 17 1.89 23.00 -6.13
CA ALA A 17 2.86 22.02 -6.61
C ALA A 17 2.76 20.69 -5.85
N GLU A 18 2.62 20.72 -4.53
CA GLU A 18 2.41 19.53 -3.71
C GLU A 18 1.06 18.88 -3.99
N GLN A 19 0.01 19.67 -4.16
CA GLN A 19 -1.32 19.17 -4.51
C GLN A 19 -1.26 18.40 -5.84
N LYS A 20 -0.63 18.99 -6.86
CA LYS A 20 -0.43 18.33 -8.15
C LYS A 20 0.34 17.01 -8.01
N LEU A 21 1.41 17.01 -7.22
CA LEU A 21 2.24 15.81 -7.01
C LEU A 21 1.50 14.73 -6.22
N ALA A 22 0.72 15.11 -5.21
CA ALA A 22 -0.10 14.18 -4.41
C ALA A 22 -1.23 13.56 -5.26
N GLU A 23 -1.91 14.36 -6.08
CA GLU A 23 -2.94 13.86 -7.00
C GLU A 23 -2.35 12.99 -8.12
N GLU A 24 -1.17 13.33 -8.63
CA GLU A 24 -0.45 12.44 -9.56
C GLU A 24 -0.14 11.10 -8.89
N ALA A 25 0.39 11.11 -7.66
CA ALA A 25 0.66 9.89 -6.92
C ALA A 25 -0.62 9.07 -6.67
N LYS A 26 -1.74 9.71 -6.30
CA LYS A 26 -3.05 9.08 -6.17
C LYS A 26 -3.50 8.41 -7.47
N GLN A 27 -3.44 9.12 -8.59
CA GLN A 27 -3.85 8.60 -9.89
C GLN A 27 -2.99 7.41 -10.32
N ARG A 28 -1.68 7.47 -10.10
CA ARG A 28 -0.78 6.35 -10.40
C ARG A 28 -1.09 5.14 -9.54
N THR A 29 -1.38 5.33 -8.25
CA THR A 29 -1.82 4.25 -7.36
C THR A 29 -3.15 3.64 -7.83
N LEU A 30 -4.13 4.45 -8.26
CA LEU A 30 -5.38 3.94 -8.84
C LEU A 30 -5.13 3.09 -10.09
N ASN A 31 -4.23 3.55 -10.97
CA ASN A 31 -3.85 2.80 -12.17
C ASN A 31 -3.24 1.43 -11.81
N ILE A 32 -2.33 1.40 -10.82
CA ILE A 32 -1.71 0.18 -10.31
C ILE A 32 -2.76 -0.79 -9.76
N LEU A 33 -3.63 -0.34 -8.86
CA LEU A 33 -4.67 -1.19 -8.26
C LEU A 33 -5.64 -1.72 -9.33
N THR A 34 -5.99 -0.88 -10.31
CA THR A 34 -6.85 -1.26 -11.43
C THR A 34 -6.17 -2.31 -12.33
N ASP A 35 -4.88 -2.13 -12.60
CA ASP A 35 -4.09 -3.10 -13.36
C ASP A 35 -3.97 -4.44 -12.62
N THR A 36 -3.83 -4.43 -11.29
CA THR A 36 -3.88 -5.64 -10.47
C THR A 36 -5.20 -6.40 -10.64
N LEU A 37 -6.35 -5.71 -10.68
CA LEU A 37 -7.64 -6.35 -10.93
C LEU A 37 -7.76 -6.94 -12.33
N LYS A 38 -7.19 -6.29 -13.36
CA LYS A 38 -7.14 -6.85 -14.72
C LYS A 38 -6.34 -8.15 -14.78
N LYS A 39 -5.35 -8.28 -13.90
CA LYS A 39 -4.41 -9.39 -13.80
C LYS A 39 -4.77 -10.36 -12.67
N LYS A 40 -6.02 -10.33 -12.18
CA LYS A 40 -6.47 -11.04 -10.97
C LYS A 40 -6.16 -12.53 -10.99
N ASP A 41 -6.34 -13.20 -12.13
CA ASP A 41 -6.15 -14.66 -12.26
C ASP A 41 -4.68 -15.09 -12.11
N ARG A 42 -3.75 -14.14 -12.07
CA ARG A 42 -2.31 -14.37 -11.89
C ARG A 42 -1.77 -13.83 -10.58
N LEU A 43 -2.49 -12.92 -9.92
CA LEU A 43 -1.94 -12.10 -8.83
C LEU A 43 -2.77 -12.13 -7.55
N LEU A 44 -4.06 -12.42 -7.65
CA LEU A 44 -5.00 -12.32 -6.54
C LEU A 44 -5.55 -13.70 -6.17
N VAL A 45 -5.96 -13.82 -4.91
CA VAL A 45 -6.41 -15.08 -4.32
C VAL A 45 -7.77 -14.87 -3.67
N GLU A 46 -8.78 -15.60 -4.11
CA GLU A 46 -10.10 -15.61 -3.45
C GLU A 46 -10.07 -16.48 -2.20
N ASN A 47 -9.55 -17.71 -2.31
CA ASN A 47 -9.45 -18.63 -1.19
C ASN A 47 -8.00 -19.00 -0.92
N SER A 48 -7.60 -19.01 0.35
CA SER A 48 -6.25 -19.41 0.77
C SER A 48 -5.82 -20.80 0.30
N GLU A 49 -6.78 -21.67 -0.05
CA GLU A 49 -6.55 -23.02 -0.56
C GLU A 49 -6.04 -23.02 -2.00
N ASP A 50 -6.30 -21.95 -2.76
CA ASP A 50 -5.83 -21.77 -4.15
C ASP A 50 -4.32 -21.47 -4.21
N PHE A 51 -3.67 -21.27 -3.06
CA PHE A 51 -2.25 -20.95 -2.95
C PHE A 51 -1.38 -22.21 -2.86
N ASN A 52 -0.61 -22.50 -3.90
CA ASN A 52 0.27 -23.67 -4.01
C ASN A 52 1.67 -23.46 -3.39
N GLY A 53 1.80 -22.59 -2.39
CA GLY A 53 3.08 -22.26 -1.75
C GLY A 53 3.67 -23.35 -0.86
N ARG A 54 5.01 -23.37 -0.76
CA ARG A 54 5.78 -24.16 0.20
C ARG A 54 5.66 -23.60 1.62
N SER A 55 6.12 -24.34 2.61
CA SER A 55 6.13 -23.89 4.02
C SER A 55 6.94 -22.61 4.27
N SER A 56 7.91 -22.30 3.40
CA SER A 56 8.66 -21.03 3.39
C SER A 56 7.83 -19.83 2.93
N ASP A 57 6.72 -20.07 2.23
CA ASP A 57 5.93 -19.05 1.55
C ASP A 57 4.80 -18.54 2.45
N LYS A 58 4.78 -18.96 3.73
CA LYS A 58 3.81 -18.54 4.76
C LYS A 58 3.78 -17.03 5.02
N TYR A 59 4.81 -16.30 4.58
CA TYR A 59 4.95 -14.86 4.76
C TYR A 59 4.50 -14.04 3.54
N ILE A 60 4.07 -14.70 2.45
CA ILE A 60 3.57 -14.00 1.27
C ILE A 60 2.15 -13.50 1.57
N PRO A 61 1.90 -12.17 1.53
CA PRO A 61 0.56 -11.64 1.76
C PRO A 61 -0.34 -11.99 0.58
N LEU A 62 -1.44 -12.71 0.86
CA LEU A 62 -2.44 -13.06 -0.15
C LEU A 62 -3.51 -11.97 -0.19
N ILE A 63 -3.64 -11.31 -1.33
CA ILE A 63 -4.57 -10.20 -1.54
C ILE A 63 -5.76 -10.72 -2.36
N SER A 64 -6.98 -10.45 -1.91
CA SER A 64 -8.20 -10.83 -2.62
C SER A 64 -8.63 -9.76 -3.62
N PRO A 65 -9.40 -10.12 -4.67
CA PRO A 65 -10.03 -9.14 -5.56
C PRO A 65 -10.91 -8.12 -4.83
N SER A 66 -11.66 -8.56 -3.81
CA SER A 66 -12.50 -7.67 -3.01
C SER A 66 -11.68 -6.61 -2.27
N LEU A 67 -10.54 -7.01 -1.67
CA LEU A 67 -9.66 -6.07 -0.99
C LEU A 67 -9.10 -5.02 -1.96
N VAL A 68 -8.73 -5.39 -3.19
CA VAL A 68 -8.27 -4.42 -4.19
C VAL A 68 -9.39 -3.44 -4.58
N GLN A 69 -10.63 -3.93 -4.72
CA GLN A 69 -11.79 -3.06 -4.98
C GLN A 69 -12.06 -2.09 -3.82
N ASP A 70 -11.94 -2.56 -2.58
CA ASP A 70 -12.09 -1.73 -1.38
C ASP A 70 -11.00 -0.66 -1.29
N LEU A 71 -9.74 -1.03 -1.57
CA LEU A 71 -8.63 -0.08 -1.66
C LEU A 71 -8.88 1.00 -2.71
N ILE A 72 -9.36 0.64 -3.90
CA ILE A 72 -9.72 1.61 -4.95
C ILE A 72 -10.84 2.54 -4.45
N SER A 73 -11.88 1.98 -3.87
CA SER A 73 -13.06 2.72 -3.40
C SER A 73 -12.72 3.73 -2.30
N GLU A 74 -11.85 3.35 -1.37
CA GLU A 74 -11.35 4.27 -0.33
C GLU A 74 -10.37 5.29 -0.90
N LEU A 75 -9.43 4.89 -1.75
CA LEU A 75 -8.47 5.81 -2.37
C LEU A 75 -9.17 6.91 -3.17
N GLN A 76 -10.27 6.61 -3.87
CA GLN A 76 -11.04 7.62 -4.59
C GLN A 76 -11.54 8.75 -3.67
N LYS A 77 -11.91 8.44 -2.42
CA LYS A 77 -12.40 9.39 -1.41
C LYS A 77 -11.29 10.21 -0.75
N VAL A 78 -10.03 9.79 -0.90
CA VAL A 78 -8.89 10.42 -0.20
C VAL A 78 -8.67 11.86 -0.64
N THR A 79 -8.41 12.72 0.33
CA THR A 79 -7.83 14.06 0.14
C THR A 79 -6.50 14.16 0.88
N PHE A 80 -5.67 15.16 0.54
CA PHE A 80 -4.33 15.29 1.10
C PHE A 80 -4.14 16.59 1.87
N MET A 81 -3.36 16.52 2.94
CA MET A 81 -2.88 17.69 3.68
C MET A 81 -1.38 17.53 3.95
N ARG A 82 -0.69 18.64 4.18
CA ARG A 82 0.68 18.60 4.70
C ARG A 82 0.62 18.20 6.16
N CYS A 83 1.50 17.30 6.57
CA CYS A 83 1.63 16.95 7.97
C CYS A 83 2.18 18.10 8.82
N ARG A 84 1.97 18.02 10.14
CA ARG A 84 2.46 19.02 11.09
C ARG A 84 4.00 19.00 11.17
N GLY A 85 4.61 20.17 11.29
CA GLY A 85 6.07 20.34 11.17
C GLY A 85 6.93 19.76 12.30
N ASP A 86 6.32 19.37 13.43
CA ASP A 86 6.98 18.73 14.58
C ASP A 86 6.87 17.19 14.55
N ILE A 87 6.28 16.62 13.50
CA ILE A 87 6.13 15.17 13.35
C ILE A 87 7.46 14.53 12.98
N ASN A 88 7.63 13.27 13.41
CA ASN A 88 8.82 12.46 13.19
C ASN A 88 9.29 12.53 11.73
N LYS A 89 10.52 13.02 11.53
CA LYS A 89 11.15 13.21 10.21
C LYS A 89 11.30 11.93 9.38
N THR A 90 11.02 10.76 9.96
CA THR A 90 11.09 9.46 9.28
C THR A 90 9.76 8.99 8.70
N TRP A 91 8.65 9.62 9.07
CA TRP A 91 7.33 9.21 8.58
C TRP A 91 7.10 9.78 7.19
N HIS A 92 6.64 8.94 6.26
CA HIS A 92 6.25 9.39 4.92
C HIS A 92 4.85 10.00 4.95
N ALA A 93 3.93 9.37 5.66
CA ALA A 93 2.58 9.88 5.86
C ALA A 93 1.98 9.30 7.14
N TYR A 94 0.78 9.77 7.50
CA TYR A 94 -0.10 9.10 8.44
C TYR A 94 -1.56 9.47 8.16
N VAL A 95 -2.46 8.76 8.81
CA VAL A 95 -3.90 9.01 8.81
C VAL A 95 -4.47 8.92 10.22
N TYR A 96 -5.69 9.40 10.39
CA TYR A 96 -6.53 9.05 11.54
C TYR A 96 -7.59 8.04 11.08
N PRO A 97 -7.40 6.72 11.32
CA PRO A 97 -8.26 5.69 10.73
C PRO A 97 -9.73 5.80 11.10
N ARG A 98 -10.00 6.34 12.30
CA ARG A 98 -11.36 6.54 12.84
C ARG A 98 -12.01 7.85 12.40
N SER A 99 -11.27 8.72 11.71
CA SER A 99 -11.85 9.94 11.16
C SER A 99 -12.77 9.59 9.99
N ASN A 100 -13.91 10.27 9.92
CA ASN A 100 -14.77 10.22 8.74
C ASN A 100 -14.13 10.94 7.55
N GLU A 101 -13.20 11.85 7.82
CA GLU A 101 -12.44 12.59 6.82
C GLU A 101 -11.30 11.69 6.34
N ARG A 102 -11.34 11.26 5.06
CA ARG A 102 -10.33 10.40 4.42
C ARG A 102 -9.08 11.20 4.06
N ILE A 103 -8.47 11.83 5.05
CA ILE A 103 -7.32 12.70 4.86
C ILE A 103 -6.04 11.93 5.11
N ILE A 104 -5.14 11.94 4.12
CA ILE A 104 -3.75 11.50 4.29
C ILE A 104 -2.87 12.73 4.53
N TYR A 105 -2.14 12.73 5.65
CA TYR A 105 -1.18 13.77 6.00
C TYR A 105 0.20 13.40 5.48
N LEU A 106 0.67 14.13 4.47
CA LEU A 106 1.92 13.86 3.76
C LEU A 106 3.09 14.60 4.43
N CYS A 107 4.14 13.87 4.75
CA CYS A 107 5.34 14.37 5.42
C CYS A 107 6.53 14.50 4.48
N PRO A 108 7.61 15.22 4.89
CA PRO A 108 8.74 15.53 4.01
C PRO A 108 9.30 14.33 3.22
N PRO A 109 9.52 13.14 3.81
CA PRO A 109 10.02 11.96 3.08
C PRO A 109 9.13 11.51 1.91
N PHE A 110 7.82 11.76 1.96
CA PHE A 110 6.92 11.41 0.85
C PHE A 110 7.25 12.17 -0.44
N TRP A 111 7.60 13.45 -0.32
CA TRP A 111 7.89 14.28 -1.48
C TRP A 111 9.16 13.81 -2.21
N GLU A 112 10.14 13.33 -1.46
CA GLU A 112 11.41 12.79 -1.96
C GLU A 112 11.30 11.33 -2.45
N SER A 113 10.21 10.65 -2.11
CA SER A 113 9.97 9.25 -2.49
C SER A 113 9.82 9.09 -3.99
N THR A 114 10.20 7.91 -4.48
CA THR A 114 10.07 7.60 -5.91
C THR A 114 8.61 7.59 -6.34
N ALA A 115 8.35 8.09 -7.55
CA ALA A 115 6.99 8.18 -8.05
C ALA A 115 6.43 6.81 -8.49
N CYS A 116 7.30 5.88 -8.93
CA CYS A 116 6.88 4.57 -9.44
C CYS A 116 6.78 3.55 -8.29
N LEU A 117 5.91 2.56 -8.43
CA LEU A 117 5.75 1.49 -7.44
C LEU A 117 7.09 0.80 -7.14
N GLY A 118 7.40 0.72 -5.86
CA GLY A 118 8.61 0.09 -5.35
C GLY A 118 8.80 0.35 -3.86
N ILE A 119 9.96 -0.05 -3.35
CA ILE A 119 10.36 0.19 -1.98
C ILE A 119 10.44 1.71 -1.74
N ASN A 120 9.82 2.19 -0.66
CA ASN A 120 9.77 3.61 -0.26
C ASN A 120 9.29 4.52 -1.40
N SER A 121 8.22 4.11 -2.08
CA SER A 121 7.59 4.85 -3.16
C SER A 121 6.29 5.52 -2.70
N ARG A 122 5.91 6.60 -3.39
CA ARG A 122 4.63 7.28 -3.11
C ARG A 122 3.43 6.35 -3.26
N PRO A 123 3.34 5.49 -4.31
CA PRO A 123 2.24 4.53 -4.39
C PRO A 123 2.21 3.53 -3.25
N LYS A 124 3.37 3.02 -2.83
CA LYS A 124 3.48 2.11 -1.67
C LYS A 124 2.94 2.79 -0.41
N THR A 125 3.39 4.01 -0.11
CA THR A 125 2.89 4.80 1.03
C THR A 125 1.38 5.04 0.95
N ILE A 126 0.85 5.42 -0.21
CA ILE A 126 -0.60 5.64 -0.34
C ILE A 126 -1.38 4.35 -0.08
N ILE A 127 -0.94 3.20 -0.60
CA ILE A 127 -1.59 1.90 -0.34
C ILE A 127 -1.57 1.58 1.16
N HIS A 128 -0.45 1.82 1.84
CA HIS A 128 -0.32 1.64 3.29
C HIS A 128 -1.35 2.47 4.07
N GLU A 129 -1.45 3.76 3.77
CA GLU A 129 -2.36 4.67 4.46
C GLU A 129 -3.83 4.40 4.13
N VAL A 130 -4.15 3.96 2.91
CA VAL A 130 -5.53 3.58 2.55
C VAL A 130 -5.94 2.30 3.28
N ALA A 131 -5.03 1.35 3.46
CA ALA A 131 -5.32 0.14 4.23
C ALA A 131 -5.70 0.45 5.68
N HIS A 132 -5.19 1.55 6.26
CA HIS A 132 -5.66 2.02 7.56
C HIS A 132 -7.15 2.39 7.60
N PHE A 133 -7.66 3.06 6.56
CA PHE A 133 -9.09 3.39 6.48
C PHE A 133 -10.00 2.15 6.38
N LEU A 134 -9.46 1.03 5.88
CA LEU A 134 -10.13 -0.27 5.85
C LEU A 134 -10.03 -1.05 7.18
N GLY A 135 -9.37 -0.46 8.20
CA GLY A 135 -9.24 -1.07 9.53
C GLY A 135 -8.04 -2.01 9.68
N TYR A 136 -7.14 -2.08 8.70
CA TYR A 136 -5.92 -2.88 8.85
C TYR A 136 -4.94 -2.22 9.83
N ALA A 137 -4.52 -2.98 10.83
CA ALA A 137 -3.69 -2.50 11.93
C ALA A 137 -2.24 -2.21 11.50
N HIS A 138 -1.61 -1.24 12.17
CA HIS A 138 -0.18 -0.93 12.07
C HIS A 138 0.64 -1.91 12.91
N THR A 139 0.85 -3.15 12.45
CA THR A 139 1.54 -4.15 13.28
C THR A 139 3.04 -4.17 12.99
N ILE A 140 3.82 -3.34 13.71
CA ILE A 140 5.13 -3.74 14.25
C ILE A 140 4.95 -4.26 15.70
N GLU A 141 3.71 -4.36 16.19
CA GLU A 141 3.42 -4.84 17.54
C GLU A 141 3.67 -6.35 17.67
N LYS A 142 4.86 -6.70 18.17
CA LYS A 142 5.14 -7.75 19.18
C LYS A 142 4.38 -9.09 19.08
N THR A 143 4.01 -9.53 17.88
CA THR A 143 3.40 -10.86 17.68
C THR A 143 4.37 -11.82 17.00
N MET A 144 5.65 -11.45 16.84
CA MET A 144 6.71 -12.41 16.54
C MET A 144 7.35 -13.02 17.79
N ALA A 145 7.15 -12.43 18.97
CA ALA A 145 7.71 -12.97 20.23
C ALA A 145 6.77 -13.99 20.90
N ASN A 146 5.44 -13.85 20.79
CA ASN A 146 4.48 -14.70 21.52
C ASN A 146 3.86 -15.84 20.69
N GLN A 147 4.13 -15.91 19.37
CA GLN A 147 3.66 -17.00 18.51
C GLN A 147 4.77 -17.99 18.10
N MET A 148 6.01 -17.78 18.56
CA MET A 148 7.07 -18.78 18.37
C MET A 148 6.89 -20.02 19.25
N ASP A 149 5.99 -20.01 20.24
CA ASP A 149 5.97 -21.04 21.27
C ASP A 149 4.85 -22.09 21.20
N ASN A 150 3.80 -21.98 20.37
CA ASN A 150 2.80 -23.07 20.31
C ASN A 150 1.93 -23.08 19.05
N HIS A 151 2.33 -23.87 18.04
CA HIS A 151 1.52 -24.80 17.24
C HIS A 151 2.15 -25.05 15.86
N PHE A 152 2.95 -26.10 15.76
CA PHE A 152 3.67 -26.47 14.55
C PHE A 152 2.82 -27.13 13.43
N ASN A 153 1.49 -27.19 13.53
CA ASN A 153 0.69 -28.10 12.67
C ASN A 153 -0.53 -27.52 11.94
N GLN A 154 -0.66 -26.20 11.75
CA GLN A 154 -1.66 -25.66 10.80
C GLN A 154 -1.06 -24.57 9.91
N ARG A 155 -1.40 -24.62 8.61
CA ARG A 155 -1.14 -23.57 7.59
C ARG A 155 -1.93 -22.29 7.92
N LYS A 156 -1.79 -21.73 9.12
CA LYS A 156 -2.50 -20.50 9.48
C LYS A 156 -1.78 -19.34 8.81
N LEU A 157 -2.34 -18.84 7.73
CA LEU A 157 -1.89 -17.60 7.08
C LEU A 157 -1.90 -16.48 8.13
N LEU A 158 -0.85 -15.66 8.10
CA LEU A 158 -0.79 -14.50 8.97
C LEU A 158 -1.91 -13.51 8.57
N PRO A 159 -2.54 -12.85 9.54
CA PRO A 159 -3.53 -11.83 9.25
C PRO A 159 -2.90 -10.69 8.46
N LEU A 160 -3.64 -10.17 7.48
CA LEU A 160 -3.20 -9.01 6.73
C LEU A 160 -3.12 -7.78 7.65
N THR A 161 -2.05 -7.03 7.50
CA THR A 161 -1.79 -5.71 8.07
C THR A 161 -1.61 -4.70 6.93
N ASN A 162 -1.67 -3.41 7.24
CA ASN A 162 -1.33 -2.34 6.30
C ASN A 162 0.06 -2.57 5.65
N TYR A 163 1.04 -3.03 6.45
CA TYR A 163 2.41 -3.31 6.03
C TYR A 163 2.48 -4.50 5.08
N SER A 164 1.75 -5.58 5.40
CA SER A 164 1.69 -6.75 4.52
C SER A 164 1.00 -6.42 3.20
N ILE A 165 -0.03 -5.55 3.23
CA ILE A 165 -0.76 -5.15 2.03
C ILE A 165 0.15 -4.31 1.13
N GLU A 166 0.79 -3.25 1.65
CA GLU A 166 1.71 -2.46 0.83
C GLU A 166 2.88 -3.29 0.27
N SER A 167 3.37 -4.27 1.05
CA SER A 167 4.48 -5.15 0.64
C SER A 167 4.04 -6.13 -0.44
N ALA A 168 2.80 -6.61 -0.41
CA ALA A 168 2.23 -7.43 -1.47
C ALA A 168 2.40 -6.76 -2.84
N PHE A 169 2.04 -5.48 -2.93
CA PHE A 169 2.20 -4.71 -4.17
C PHE A 169 3.65 -4.40 -4.49
N ALA A 170 4.41 -3.85 -3.54
CA ALA A 170 5.74 -3.32 -3.79
C ALA A 170 6.81 -4.42 -4.03
N ASP A 171 6.66 -5.58 -3.37
CA ASP A 171 7.69 -6.61 -3.30
C ASP A 171 7.28 -7.90 -4.03
N TYR A 172 5.99 -8.29 -3.97
CA TYR A 172 5.54 -9.58 -4.49
C TYR A 172 4.84 -9.51 -5.85
N MET A 173 4.15 -8.41 -6.16
CA MET A 173 3.45 -8.17 -7.42
C MET A 173 4.22 -7.26 -8.38
N ASN A 174 5.23 -6.52 -7.90
CA ASN A 174 5.95 -5.56 -8.70
C ASN A 174 6.85 -6.21 -9.76
N HIS A 175 7.27 -5.41 -10.74
CA HIS A 175 8.28 -5.78 -11.72
C HIS A 175 9.65 -5.92 -11.06
N ARG A 176 10.32 -7.06 -11.28
CA ARG A 176 11.73 -7.26 -10.89
C ARG A 176 12.71 -6.60 -11.86
N GLY A 177 12.28 -6.38 -13.09
CA GLY A 177 13.09 -5.77 -14.14
C GLY A 177 13.06 -4.25 -14.07
N THR A 178 14.12 -3.59 -14.53
CA THR A 178 14.17 -2.14 -14.68
C THR A 178 13.31 -1.68 -15.85
N TYR A 179 12.71 -0.50 -15.74
CA TYR A 179 11.99 0.14 -16.85
C TYR A 179 12.97 0.94 -17.71
N THR A 180 13.28 0.44 -18.90
CA THR A 180 14.21 1.08 -19.85
C THR A 180 13.67 0.94 -21.28
N ASN A 181 13.97 1.90 -22.15
CA ASN A 181 13.54 1.88 -23.56
C ASN A 181 12.03 1.64 -23.74
N GLY A 182 11.20 2.22 -22.87
CA GLY A 182 9.74 2.15 -22.96
C GLY A 182 9.11 0.83 -22.49
N SER A 183 9.84 -0.04 -21.80
CA SER A 183 9.26 -1.26 -21.19
C SER A 183 10.04 -1.79 -19.99
N TYR A 184 9.40 -2.63 -19.18
CA TYR A 184 10.07 -3.41 -18.14
C TYR A 184 10.87 -4.56 -18.74
N SER A 185 12.14 -4.72 -18.33
CA SER A 185 13.02 -5.77 -18.85
C SER A 185 12.58 -7.19 -18.50
N CYS A 186 11.79 -7.37 -17.43
CA CYS A 186 11.34 -8.69 -16.98
C CYS A 186 10.22 -9.30 -17.84
N CYS A 187 9.26 -8.51 -18.29
CA CYS A 187 8.04 -9.02 -18.95
C CYS A 187 7.62 -8.21 -20.19
N ARG A 188 8.38 -7.16 -20.56
CA ARG A 188 8.10 -6.24 -21.68
C ARG A 188 6.83 -5.39 -21.53
N GLU A 189 6.23 -5.36 -20.34
CA GLU A 189 5.15 -4.44 -19.99
C GLU A 189 5.57 -2.99 -20.27
N LYS A 190 4.70 -2.23 -20.92
CA LYS A 190 4.95 -0.84 -21.34
C LYS A 190 4.32 0.16 -20.37
N SER A 191 3.30 -0.24 -19.61
CA SER A 191 2.69 0.64 -18.62
C SER A 191 3.59 0.77 -17.39
N ARG A 192 4.01 1.99 -17.03
CA ARG A 192 4.77 2.26 -15.78
C ARG A 192 3.94 2.13 -14.50
N ASP A 193 2.62 2.18 -14.63
CA ASP A 193 1.68 2.12 -13.51
C ASP A 193 0.99 0.77 -13.53
N SER A 194 1.79 -0.29 -13.42
CA SER A 194 1.34 -1.68 -13.57
C SER A 194 2.05 -2.59 -12.58
N VAL A 195 1.41 -3.73 -12.33
CA VAL A 195 2.02 -4.89 -11.66
C VAL A 195 2.43 -5.94 -12.69
N CYS A 196 3.33 -6.84 -12.30
CA CYS A 196 3.89 -7.83 -13.21
C CYS A 196 3.13 -9.16 -13.14
N GLU A 197 2.57 -9.64 -14.25
CA GLU A 197 1.94 -10.97 -14.35
C GLU A 197 2.93 -12.15 -14.19
N GLN A 198 4.23 -11.84 -14.24
CA GLN A 198 5.35 -12.77 -14.01
C GLN A 198 6.10 -12.43 -12.72
N SER A 199 5.40 -11.79 -11.78
CA SER A 199 5.91 -11.44 -10.46
C SER A 199 6.07 -12.65 -9.55
N VAL A 200 6.58 -12.43 -8.35
CA VAL A 200 6.84 -13.50 -7.37
C VAL A 200 5.56 -14.27 -7.07
N ILE A 201 4.48 -13.55 -6.74
CA ILE A 201 3.19 -14.17 -6.41
C ILE A 201 2.67 -15.05 -7.55
N SER A 202 2.89 -14.63 -8.80
CA SER A 202 2.40 -15.37 -9.97
C SER A 202 3.01 -16.76 -10.16
N PHE A 203 4.18 -17.03 -9.56
CA PHE A 203 4.79 -18.36 -9.59
C PHE A 203 4.19 -19.29 -8.53
N HIS A 204 3.56 -18.75 -7.49
CA HIS A 204 2.94 -19.52 -6.41
C HIS A 204 1.44 -19.78 -6.64
N LEU A 205 0.83 -19.07 -7.59
CA LEU A 205 -0.59 -19.21 -7.98
C LEU A 205 -0.80 -20.06 -9.25
N ARG A 206 0.25 -20.72 -9.75
CA ARG A 206 0.19 -21.60 -10.92
C ARG A 206 -0.03 -23.05 -10.55
#